data_AF-A0A1V5ALW9-F1
#
_entry.id   AF-A0A1V5ALW9-F1
#
_cell.length_a   1.000
_cell.length_b   1.000
_cell.length_c   1.000
_cell.angle_alpha   90.00
_cell.angle_beta   90.00
_cell.angle_gamma   90.00
#
_symmetry.space_group_name_H-M   'P 1'
#
loop_
_entity.id
_entity.type
_entity.pdbx_description
1 polymer ?
#
loop_
_entity_poly.entity_id
_entity_poly.type
_entity_poly.pdbx_seq_one_letter_code
_entity_poly.pdbx_strand_id
1 'polypeptide(L)'
;MLAEHRRTLFISVFWAVAGWLSMTMVAVIVFRSMGVSVPLRAVFAVYAVMIFLQMLPLFLPGGVGLVDIVMSTLFTAIGLPMHSAVAATIIIRLIQLWLLTALGGLATAYLVKKINHDDLQSMTKNRVAKGF
;
A
#
# COMPACT_ATOMS: atom_id res chain seq x y z
N MET A 1 29.06 10.33 7.52
CA MET A 1 27.83 10.81 6.85
C MET A 1 26.56 10.01 7.16
N LEU A 2 26.59 8.69 7.47
CA LEU A 2 25.37 7.92 7.85
C LEU A 2 25.01 7.97 9.35
N ALA A 3 25.95 8.37 10.21
CA ALA A 3 25.83 8.29 11.67
C ALA A 3 25.15 9.51 12.34
N GLU A 4 24.93 10.62 11.64
CA GLU A 4 24.30 11.82 12.23
C GLU A 4 22.77 11.76 12.24
N HIS A 5 22.16 10.89 11.45
CA HIS A 5 20.70 10.82 11.27
C HIS A 5 20.09 9.54 11.88
N ARG A 6 20.70 8.99 12.93
CA ARG A 6 20.24 7.76 13.61
C ARG A 6 18.76 7.88 14.00
N ARG A 7 18.37 9.05 14.51
CA ARG A 7 16.98 9.36 14.89
C ARG A 7 16.03 9.30 13.68
N THR A 8 16.43 9.85 12.55
CA THR A 8 15.65 9.82 11.31
C THR A 8 15.53 8.40 10.77
N LEU A 9 16.62 7.62 10.77
CA LEU A 9 16.60 6.20 10.39
C LEU A 9 15.66 5.40 11.29
N PHE A 10 15.73 5.59 12.61
CA PHE A 10 14.82 4.93 13.55
C PHE A 10 13.36 5.30 13.30
N ILE A 11 13.06 6.59 13.06
CA ILE A 11 11.71 7.05 12.75
C ILE A 11 11.21 6.44 11.45
N SER A 12 12.03 6.42 10.40
CA SER A 12 11.67 5.83 9.11
C SER A 12 11.44 4.33 9.21
N VAL A 13 12.30 3.59 9.92
CA VAL A 13 12.13 2.15 10.17
C VAL A 13 10.85 1.89 10.97
N PHE A 14 10.60 2.68 12.01
CA PHE A 14 9.38 2.58 12.80
C PHE A 14 8.12 2.77 11.94
N TRP A 15 8.09 3.82 11.11
CA TRP A 15 6.98 4.07 10.19
C TRP A 15 6.82 2.99 9.13
N ALA A 16 7.92 2.44 8.60
CA ALA A 16 7.89 1.35 7.64
C ALA A 16 7.29 0.09 8.27
N VAL A 17 7.72 -0.28 9.47
CA VAL A 17 7.19 -1.44 10.20
C VAL A 17 5.72 -1.23 10.58
N ALA A 18 5.36 -0.05 11.08
CA ALA A 18 3.98 0.28 11.43
C ALA A 18 3.06 0.26 10.20
N GLY A 19 3.51 0.82 9.07
CA GLY A 19 2.78 0.79 7.81
C GLY A 19 2.59 -0.64 7.29
N TRP A 20 3.64 -1.45 7.35
CA TRP A 20 3.56 -2.86 6.96
C TRP A 20 2.60 -3.66 7.83
N LEU A 21 2.67 -3.48 9.16
CA LEU A 21 1.73 -4.11 10.09
C LEU A 21 0.29 -3.68 9.80
N SER A 22 0.06 -2.39 9.54
CA SER A 22 -1.26 -1.88 9.17
C SER A 22 -1.78 -2.56 7.89
N MET A 23 -0.93 -2.81 6.90
CA MET A 23 -1.33 -3.56 5.70
C MET A 23 -1.74 -4.99 6.07
N THR A 24 -0.93 -5.72 6.85
CA THR A 24 -1.27 -7.10 7.25
C THR A 24 -2.57 -7.19 8.07
N MET A 25 -2.87 -6.17 8.89
CA MET A 25 -4.11 -6.11 9.66
C MET A 25 -5.36 -6.03 8.79
N VAL A 26 -5.29 -5.44 7.59
CA VAL A 26 -6.42 -5.41 6.65
C VAL A 26 -6.90 -6.83 6.35
N ALA A 27 -5.98 -7.78 6.11
CA ALA A 27 -6.36 -9.17 5.85
C ALA A 27 -7.09 -9.80 7.04
N VAL A 28 -6.63 -9.54 8.27
CA VAL A 28 -7.29 -10.02 9.49
C VAL A 28 -8.69 -9.45 9.63
N ILE A 29 -8.86 -8.15 9.36
CA ILE A 29 -10.17 -7.47 9.41
C ILE A 29 -11.11 -8.05 8.36
N VAL A 30 -10.64 -8.29 7.13
CA VAL A 30 -11.43 -8.89 6.06
C VAL A 30 -11.89 -10.30 6.44
N PHE A 31 -10.99 -11.15 6.94
CA PHE A 31 -11.37 -12.50 7.40
C PHE A 31 -12.41 -12.45 8.51
N ARG A 32 -12.24 -11.56 9.50
CA ARG A 32 -13.23 -11.36 10.56
C ARG A 32 -14.57 -10.87 10.04
N SER A 33 -14.58 -9.97 9.05
CA SER A 33 -15.80 -9.49 8.40
C SER A 33 -16.57 -10.59 7.68
N MET A 34 -15.88 -11.63 7.22
CA MET A 34 -16.48 -12.80 6.57
C MET A 34 -16.90 -13.89 7.58
N GLY A 35 -16.72 -13.66 8.87
CA GLY A 35 -16.98 -14.67 9.91
C GLY A 35 -15.91 -15.78 9.98
N VAL A 36 -14.77 -15.62 9.31
CA VAL A 36 -13.69 -16.60 9.29
C VAL A 36 -12.60 -16.19 10.28
N SER A 37 -12.25 -17.07 11.21
CA SER A 37 -11.15 -16.85 12.14
C SER A 37 -9.87 -17.48 11.60
N VAL A 38 -8.95 -16.65 11.12
CA VAL A 38 -7.63 -17.08 10.65
C VAL A 38 -6.59 -16.68 11.70
N PRO A 39 -5.72 -17.61 12.17
CA PRO A 39 -4.70 -17.26 13.13
C PRO A 39 -3.68 -16.30 12.51
N LEU A 40 -3.31 -15.25 13.25
CA LEU A 40 -2.36 -14.20 12.81
C LEU A 40 -1.07 -14.79 12.20
N ARG A 41 -0.54 -15.85 12.81
CA ARG A 41 0.64 -16.58 12.31
C ARG A 41 0.50 -17.07 10.86
N ALA A 42 -0.69 -17.51 10.46
CA ALA A 42 -0.94 -17.97 9.09
C ALA A 42 -1.00 -16.79 8.12
N VAL A 43 -1.62 -15.68 8.51
CA VAL A 43 -1.64 -14.44 7.70
C VAL A 43 -0.21 -13.93 7.48
N PHE A 44 0.61 -13.89 8.53
CA PHE A 44 2.01 -13.51 8.41
C PHE A 44 2.82 -14.43 7.49
N ALA A 45 2.61 -15.76 7.58
CA ALA A 45 3.27 -16.71 6.70
C ALA A 45 2.91 -16.48 5.23
N VAL A 46 1.62 -16.26 4.92
CA VAL A 46 1.17 -15.94 3.57
C VAL A 46 1.80 -14.63 3.08
N TYR A 47 1.77 -13.56 3.88
CA TYR A 47 2.37 -12.28 3.50
C TYR A 47 3.89 -12.36 3.31
N ALA A 48 4.61 -13.16 4.09
CA ALA A 48 6.05 -13.35 3.92
C ALA A 48 6.37 -13.99 2.55
N VAL A 49 5.64 -15.04 2.17
CA VAL A 49 5.77 -15.68 0.85
C VAL A 49 5.41 -14.70 -0.26
N MET A 50 4.33 -13.94 -0.09
CA MET A 50 3.90 -12.95 -1.06
C MET A 50 4.93 -11.84 -1.29
N ILE A 51 5.63 -11.37 -0.25
CA ILE A 51 6.69 -10.38 -0.40
C ILE A 51 7.83 -10.96 -1.22
N PHE A 52 8.26 -12.18 -0.90
CA PHE A 52 9.34 -12.84 -1.63
C PHE A 52 8.99 -13.00 -3.11
N LEU A 53 7.75 -13.42 -3.41
CA LEU A 53 7.29 -13.54 -4.79
C LEU A 53 7.22 -12.18 -5.48
N GLN A 54 6.68 -11.14 -4.83
CA GLN A 54 6.59 -9.81 -5.41
C GLN A 54 7.95 -9.14 -5.67
N MET A 55 9.03 -9.61 -5.05
CA MET A 55 10.40 -9.17 -5.39
C MET A 55 10.85 -9.68 -6.77
N LEU A 56 10.21 -10.73 -7.30
CA LEU A 56 10.50 -11.22 -8.65
C LEU A 56 9.90 -10.26 -9.68
N PRO A 57 10.63 -9.90 -10.75
CA PRO A 57 10.14 -9.00 -11.81
C PRO A 57 9.09 -9.66 -12.74
N LEU A 58 8.38 -10.68 -12.25
CA LEU A 58 7.35 -11.43 -12.97
C LEU A 58 5.96 -10.81 -12.81
N PHE A 59 5.78 -9.94 -11.82
CA PHE A 59 4.50 -9.35 -11.48
C PHE A 59 4.25 -8.10 -12.32
N LEU A 60 3.06 -8.02 -12.94
CA LEU A 60 2.60 -6.84 -13.65
C LEU A 60 2.56 -5.62 -12.72
N PRO A 61 2.67 -4.37 -13.24
CA PRO A 61 2.40 -3.18 -12.45
C PRO A 61 1.01 -3.27 -11.82
N GLY A 62 0.94 -3.18 -10.49
CA GLY A 62 -0.28 -3.40 -9.71
C GLY A 62 -0.59 -4.86 -9.35
N GLY A 63 0.19 -5.83 -9.82
CA GLY A 63 0.11 -7.24 -9.43
C GLY A 63 -1.19 -7.96 -9.85
N VAL A 64 -1.93 -7.41 -10.82
CA VAL A 64 -3.26 -7.91 -11.21
C VAL A 64 -3.15 -9.33 -11.77
N GLY A 65 -4.05 -10.22 -11.33
CA GLY A 65 -4.11 -11.62 -11.78
C GLY A 65 -3.14 -12.52 -11.04
N LEU A 66 -1.83 -12.30 -11.18
CA LEU A 66 -0.84 -13.24 -10.62
C LEU A 66 -0.83 -13.22 -9.09
N VAL A 67 -0.84 -12.03 -8.47
CA VAL A 67 -0.89 -11.92 -7.01
C VAL A 67 -2.22 -12.49 -6.50
N ASP A 68 -3.32 -12.37 -7.27
CA ASP A 68 -4.67 -12.82 -6.87
C ASP A 68 -4.75 -14.34 -6.79
N ILE A 69 -4.21 -15.00 -7.81
CA ILE A 69 -4.12 -16.46 -7.89
C ILE A 69 -3.24 -16.96 -6.74
N VAL A 70 -2.02 -16.45 -6.61
CA VAL A 70 -1.06 -16.92 -5.60
C VAL A 70 -1.61 -16.70 -4.19
N MET A 71 -2.15 -15.51 -3.90
CA MET A 71 -2.68 -15.20 -2.58
C MET A 71 -3.90 -16.06 -2.22
N SER A 72 -4.81 -16.27 -3.17
CA SER A 72 -5.96 -17.17 -2.98
C SER A 72 -5.51 -18.61 -2.77
N THR A 73 -4.53 -19.09 -3.55
CA THR A 73 -3.96 -20.44 -3.39
C THR A 73 -3.30 -20.62 -2.02
N LEU A 74 -2.53 -19.63 -1.56
CA LEU A 74 -1.90 -19.68 -0.24
C LEU A 74 -2.94 -19.69 0.89
N PHE A 75 -4.02 -18.91 0.76
CA PHE A 75 -5.12 -18.95 1.73
C PHE A 75 -5.90 -20.27 1.70
N THR A 76 -6.12 -20.86 0.53
CA THR A 76 -6.70 -22.19 0.42
C THR A 76 -5.78 -23.26 1.03
N ALA A 77 -4.46 -23.14 0.84
CA ALA A 77 -3.46 -24.07 1.37
C ALA A 77 -3.38 -24.08 2.90
N ILE A 78 -3.70 -22.96 3.57
CA ILE A 78 -3.80 -22.92 5.04
C ILE A 78 -5.15 -23.43 5.57
N GLY A 79 -6.03 -23.94 4.70
CA GLY A 79 -7.28 -24.60 5.06
C GLY A 79 -8.55 -23.77 4.85
N LEU A 80 -8.49 -22.61 4.19
CA LEU A 80 -9.71 -21.88 3.84
C LEU A 80 -10.42 -22.52 2.65
N PRO A 81 -11.76 -22.55 2.63
CA PRO A 81 -12.51 -22.91 1.44
C PRO A 81 -12.16 -21.97 0.28
N MET A 82 -11.98 -22.54 -0.92
CA MET A 82 -11.57 -21.79 -2.13
C MET A 82 -12.41 -20.53 -2.37
N HIS A 83 -13.74 -20.63 -2.23
CA HIS A 83 -14.65 -19.50 -2.41
C HIS A 83 -14.37 -18.36 -1.42
N SER A 84 -14.06 -18.69 -0.17
CA SER A 84 -13.75 -17.71 0.88
C SER A 84 -12.37 -17.10 0.68
N ALA A 85 -11.37 -17.90 0.28
CA ALA A 85 -10.02 -17.43 -0.01
C ALA A 85 -9.98 -16.42 -1.17
N VAL A 86 -10.71 -16.72 -2.26
CA VAL A 86 -10.82 -15.82 -3.42
C VAL A 86 -11.55 -14.53 -3.05
N ALA A 87 -12.70 -14.64 -2.39
CA ALA A 87 -13.47 -13.46 -1.97
C ALA A 87 -12.66 -12.55 -1.03
N ALA A 88 -11.97 -13.12 -0.03
CA ALA A 88 -11.09 -12.37 0.87
C ALA A 88 -9.97 -11.67 0.11
N THR A 89 -9.31 -12.36 -0.84
CA THR A 89 -8.23 -11.80 -1.64
C THR A 89 -8.69 -10.59 -2.45
N ILE A 90 -9.86 -10.67 -3.10
CA ILE A 90 -10.44 -9.56 -3.86
C ILE A 90 -10.70 -8.35 -2.96
N ILE A 91 -11.32 -8.55 -1.79
CA ILE A 91 -11.61 -7.46 -0.85
C ILE A 91 -10.31 -6.82 -0.34
N ILE A 92 -9.32 -7.65 0.05
CA ILE A 92 -8.01 -7.18 0.50
C ILE A 92 -7.37 -6.30 -0.57
N ARG A 93 -7.42 -6.72 -1.83
CA ARG A 93 -6.86 -5.98 -2.96
C ARG A 93 -7.61 -4.70 -3.28
N LEU A 94 -8.94 -4.72 -3.19
CA LEU A 94 -9.74 -3.52 -3.33
C LEU A 94 -9.28 -2.43 -2.36
N ILE A 95 -8.97 -2.81 -1.12
CA ILE A 95 -8.51 -1.88 -0.09
C ILE A 95 -7.04 -1.50 -0.31
N GLN A 96 -6.15 -2.49 -0.45
CA GLN A 96 -4.70 -2.26 -0.45
C GLN A 96 -4.16 -1.68 -1.76
N LEU A 97 -4.70 -2.13 -2.89
CA LEU A 97 -4.26 -1.65 -4.20
C LEU A 97 -5.13 -0.46 -4.63
N TRP A 98 -6.43 -0.67 -4.78
CA TRP A 98 -7.28 0.30 -5.46
C TRP A 98 -7.57 1.54 -4.60
N LEU A 99 -8.01 1.38 -3.34
CA LEU A 99 -8.25 2.53 -2.48
C LEU A 99 -6.97 3.29 -2.15
N LEU A 100 -5.89 2.58 -1.78
CA LEU A 100 -4.63 3.22 -1.43
C LEU A 100 -4.01 3.97 -2.61
N THR A 101 -4.04 3.38 -3.81
CA THR A 101 -3.55 4.06 -5.03
C THR A 101 -4.43 5.24 -5.41
N ALA A 102 -5.76 5.12 -5.30
CA ALA A 102 -6.66 6.23 -5.55
C ALA A 102 -6.41 7.41 -4.60
N LEU A 103 -6.27 7.14 -3.29
CA LEU A 103 -5.98 8.16 -2.29
C LEU A 103 -4.62 8.82 -2.52
N GLY A 104 -3.58 8.03 -2.82
CA GLY A 104 -2.25 8.53 -3.17
C GLY A 104 -2.28 9.39 -4.44
N GLY A 105 -3.03 8.97 -5.46
CA GLY A 105 -3.24 9.73 -6.70
C GLY A 105 -3.98 11.05 -6.46
N LEU A 106 -5.05 11.04 -5.67
CA LEU A 106 -5.80 12.25 -5.31
C LEU A 106 -4.94 13.23 -4.51
N ALA A 107 -4.18 12.74 -3.53
CA ALA A 107 -3.25 13.57 -2.75
C ALA A 107 -2.18 14.20 -3.65
N THR A 108 -1.64 13.43 -4.59
CA THR A 108 -0.65 13.92 -5.56
C THR A 108 -1.25 14.98 -6.48
N ALA A 109 -2.45 14.74 -7.02
CA ALA A 109 -3.15 15.70 -7.87
C ALA A 109 -3.46 17.01 -7.14
N TYR A 110 -3.87 16.92 -5.87
CA TYR A 110 -4.11 18.09 -5.01
C TYR A 110 -2.82 18.90 -4.77
N LEU A 111 -1.72 18.22 -4.44
CA LEU A 111 -0.42 18.86 -4.21
C LEU A 111 0.12 19.52 -5.48
N VAL A 112 0.05 18.85 -6.63
CA VAL A 112 0.47 19.41 -7.92
C VAL A 112 -0.35 20.64 -8.27
N LYS A 113 -1.68 20.61 -8.06
CA LYS A 113 -2.54 21.77 -8.29
C LYS A 113 -2.18 22.94 -7.39
N LYS A 114 -1.88 22.68 -6.11
CA LYS A 114 -1.48 23.71 -5.15
C LYS A 114 -0.14 24.34 -5.52
N ILE A 115 0.88 23.53 -5.81
CA ILE A 115 2.21 23.99 -6.19
C ILE A 115 2.14 24.86 -7.46
N ASN A 116 1.42 24.41 -8.49
CA ASN A 116 1.25 25.18 -9.72
C ASN A 116 0.51 26.52 -9.48
N HIS A 117 -0.45 26.56 -8.55
CA HIS A 117 -1.16 27.79 -8.20
C HIS A 117 -0.24 28.79 -7.49
N ASP A 118 0.56 28.32 -6.53
CA ASP A 118 1.52 29.15 -5.79
C ASP A 118 2.62 29.71 -6.71
N ASP A 119 3.08 28.90 -7.68
CA ASP A 119 4.10 29.30 -8.65
C ASP A 119 3.59 30.41 -9.59
N LEU A 120 2.36 30.28 -10.11
CA LEU A 120 1.70 31.30 -10.94
C LEU A 120 1.52 32.65 -10.21
N GLN A 121 1.19 32.62 -8.92
CA GLN A 121 1.08 33.82 -8.09
C GLN A 121 2.44 34.51 -7.91
N SER A 122 3.50 33.74 -7.69
CA SER A 122 4.86 34.26 -7.53
C SER A 122 5.38 34.96 -8.80
N MET A 123 5.14 34.37 -9.98
CA MET A 123 5.54 34.94 -11.27
C MET A 123 4.78 36.23 -11.58
N THR A 124 3.49 36.27 -11.26
CA THR A 124 2.66 37.47 -11.45
C THR A 124 3.15 38.62 -10.58
N LYS A 125 3.43 38.36 -9.29
CA LYS A 125 3.96 39.37 -8.37
C LYS A 125 5.33 39.90 -8.82
N ASN A 126 6.21 39.03 -9.31
CA ASN A 126 7.55 39.42 -9.78
C ASN A 126 7.50 40.24 -11.08
N ARG A 127 6.57 39.93 -12.00
CA ARG A 127 6.32 40.76 -13.19
C ARG A 127 5.80 42.15 -12.84
N VAL A 128 4.87 42.25 -11.89
CA VAL A 128 4.37 43.55 -11.41
C VAL A 128 5.47 44.35 -10.71
N ALA A 129 6.33 43.70 -9.92
CA ALA A 129 7.45 44.35 -9.24
C ALA A 129 8.56 44.85 -10.19
N LYS A 130 8.73 44.21 -11.35
CA LYS A 130 9.69 44.62 -12.40
C LYS A 130 9.09 45.54 -13.46
N GLY A 131 7.78 45.79 -13.39
CA GLY A 131 7.03 46.63 -14.29
C GLY A 131 6.71 48.00 -13.69
N PHE A 132 7.76 48.69 -13.23
CA PHE A 132 7.93 50.14 -13.10
C PHE A 132 9.44 50.41 -13.04
#